data_AF-A0A1S3QY82-F1
#
_entry.id   AF-A0A1S3QY82-F1
#
_cell.length_a   1.000
_cell.length_b   1.000
_cell.length_c   1.000
_cell.angle_alpha   90.00
_cell.angle_beta   90.00
_cell.angle_gamma   90.00
#
_symmetry.space_group_name_H-M   'P 1'
#
loop_
_entity.id
_entity.type
_entity.pdbx_description
1 polymer ?
#
loop_
_entity_poly.entity_id
_entity_poly.type
_entity_poly.pdbx_seq_one_letter_code
_entity_poly.pdbx_strand_id
1 'polypeptide(L)'
;LSALEVLSPKQTAKLVVLPLPGLPGKDVIINTVFDYLSKSPRERKLPEFLYHLSRLSVVTPVGCPVYQTIFVRLYQAMSALPQEMEPIIWASVYDLTESAPMDCALVPVNQQCPVSSHNATRICASVDSSSLQQLLDSGISTGRLCDFSIKQYACSQLKDLTAENLVTLLKCKLSENNTYSKETWKLFFTKASAVLDQALVLLSNQSEPVIGPAVSQALDVIGEIRVNRLTEDQLRDSVVIRKWFSGRLRLFLPSASGGFLHCLSTKNLSCDTYQQ
;
A
#
# COMPACT_ATOMS: atom_id res chain seq x y z
N LEU A 1 -6.59 -26.51 17.75
CA LEU A 1 -7.08 -25.14 18.06
C LEU A 1 -8.60 -25.00 17.82
N SER A 2 -9.40 -26.00 18.22
CA SER A 2 -10.85 -26.05 17.97
C SER A 2 -11.67 -25.04 18.78
N ALA A 3 -11.04 -24.40 19.78
CA ALA A 3 -11.69 -23.43 20.66
C ALA A 3 -11.65 -21.97 20.13
N LEU A 4 -11.08 -21.70 18.96
CA LEU A 4 -10.97 -20.32 18.43
C LEU A 4 -12.33 -19.62 18.33
N GLU A 5 -13.42 -20.38 18.14
CA GLU A 5 -14.79 -19.86 18.05
C GLU A 5 -15.31 -19.25 19.35
N VAL A 6 -14.78 -19.69 20.51
CA VAL A 6 -15.24 -19.23 21.83
C VAL A 6 -14.28 -18.24 22.48
N LEU A 7 -13.11 -17.99 21.88
CA LEU A 7 -12.12 -17.07 22.44
C LEU A 7 -12.47 -15.62 22.11
N SER A 8 -12.35 -14.75 23.12
CA SER A 8 -12.38 -13.31 22.90
C SER A 8 -11.16 -12.86 22.08
N PRO A 9 -11.24 -11.73 21.34
CA PRO A 9 -10.11 -11.21 20.57
C PRO A 9 -8.82 -11.04 21.39
N LYS A 10 -8.95 -10.62 22.66
CA LYS A 10 -7.83 -10.50 23.60
C LYS A 10 -7.21 -11.86 23.95
N GLN A 11 -8.03 -12.90 24.17
CA GLN A 11 -7.52 -14.25 24.43
C GLN A 11 -6.83 -14.82 23.19
N THR A 12 -7.38 -14.59 22.00
CA THR A 12 -6.77 -15.00 20.74
C THR A 12 -5.42 -14.32 20.52
N ALA A 13 -5.30 -13.01 20.82
CA ALA A 13 -4.03 -12.30 20.77
C ALA A 13 -3.01 -12.85 21.80
N LYS A 14 -3.46 -13.23 23.00
CA LYS A 14 -2.61 -13.90 23.99
C LYS A 14 -2.08 -15.25 23.51
N LEU A 15 -2.85 -16.03 22.74
CA LEU A 15 -2.34 -17.29 22.15
C LEU A 15 -1.13 -17.03 21.25
N VAL A 16 -1.19 -15.94 20.47
CA VAL A 16 -0.12 -15.54 19.55
C VAL A 16 1.12 -15.07 20.30
N VAL A 17 0.96 -14.27 21.36
CA VAL A 17 2.08 -13.58 22.03
C VAL A 17 2.69 -14.38 23.18
N LEU A 18 1.89 -15.09 24.00
CA LEU A 18 2.37 -15.74 25.24
C LEU A 18 2.86 -17.17 25.02
N PRO A 19 3.97 -17.61 25.64
CA PRO A 19 4.42 -19.00 25.59
C PRO A 19 3.52 -19.87 26.49
N LEU A 20 2.44 -20.41 25.93
CA LEU A 20 1.49 -21.25 26.66
C LEU A 20 1.87 -22.74 26.52
N PRO A 21 1.93 -23.51 27.62
CA PRO A 21 2.31 -24.92 27.58
C PRO A 21 1.26 -25.77 26.86
N GLY A 22 1.72 -26.84 26.20
CA GLY A 22 0.84 -27.81 25.52
C GLY A 22 0.24 -27.31 24.20
N LEU A 23 0.68 -26.15 23.69
CA LEU A 23 0.26 -25.67 22.37
C LEU A 23 1.30 -26.01 21.28
N PRO A 24 0.87 -26.06 19.99
CA PRO A 24 1.77 -26.20 18.85
C PRO A 24 2.80 -25.08 18.74
N GLY A 25 3.73 -25.22 17.79
CA GLY A 25 4.66 -24.17 17.41
C GLY A 25 3.97 -22.83 17.13
N LYS A 26 4.67 -21.73 17.43
CA LYS A 26 4.13 -20.37 17.30
C LYS A 26 3.68 -20.05 15.88
N ASP A 27 4.44 -20.50 14.89
CA ASP A 27 4.11 -20.43 13.48
C ASP A 27 2.76 -21.09 13.16
N VAL A 28 2.50 -22.30 13.68
CA VAL A 28 1.24 -23.01 13.49
C VAL A 28 0.07 -22.25 14.12
N ILE A 29 0.26 -21.71 15.34
CA ILE A 29 -0.76 -20.92 16.04
C ILE A 29 -1.09 -19.67 15.23
N ILE A 30 -0.09 -18.90 14.83
CA ILE A 30 -0.26 -17.64 14.09
C ILE A 30 -1.00 -17.91 12.78
N ASN A 31 -0.54 -18.87 11.97
CA ASN A 31 -1.19 -19.24 10.72
C ASN A 31 -2.66 -19.63 10.92
N THR A 32 -2.93 -20.50 11.90
CA THR A 32 -4.30 -20.95 12.19
C THR A 32 -5.21 -19.80 12.64
N VAL A 33 -4.71 -18.90 13.48
CA VAL A 33 -5.46 -17.72 13.95
C VAL A 33 -5.79 -16.80 12.79
N PHE A 34 -4.82 -16.48 11.94
CA PHE A 34 -5.06 -15.62 10.78
C PHE A 34 -5.99 -16.30 9.76
N ASP A 35 -5.81 -17.60 9.47
CA ASP A 35 -6.72 -18.36 8.59
C ASP A 35 -8.15 -18.35 9.11
N TYR A 36 -8.33 -18.47 10.42
CA TYR A 36 -9.63 -18.37 11.07
C TYR A 36 -10.21 -16.95 10.92
N LEU A 37 -9.48 -15.91 11.33
CA LEU A 37 -9.98 -14.54 11.34
C LEU A 37 -10.29 -14.01 9.94
N SER A 38 -9.47 -14.35 8.94
CA SER A 38 -9.61 -13.88 7.56
C SER A 38 -10.85 -14.39 6.83
N LYS A 39 -11.50 -15.48 7.29
CA LYS A 39 -12.72 -16.02 6.65
C LYS A 39 -13.91 -15.05 6.74
N SER A 40 -14.06 -14.38 7.88
CA SER A 40 -15.10 -13.37 8.11
C SER A 40 -14.55 -12.28 9.03
N PRO A 41 -13.72 -11.34 8.54
CA PRO A 41 -12.91 -10.45 9.38
C PRO A 41 -13.76 -9.56 10.31
N ARG A 42 -14.95 -9.12 9.87
CA ARG A 42 -15.88 -8.35 10.71
C ARG A 42 -16.50 -9.21 11.81
N GLU A 43 -17.12 -10.33 11.44
CA GLU A 43 -17.82 -11.22 12.37
C GLU A 43 -16.87 -11.84 13.39
N ARG A 44 -15.66 -12.18 12.95
CA ARG A 44 -14.61 -12.80 13.77
C ARG A 44 -13.73 -11.77 14.48
N LYS A 45 -14.05 -10.47 14.37
CA LYS A 45 -13.41 -9.39 15.14
C LYS A 45 -11.90 -9.29 14.92
N LEU A 46 -11.47 -9.38 13.66
CA LEU A 46 -10.07 -9.18 13.26
C LEU A 46 -9.54 -7.81 13.73
N PRO A 47 -10.27 -6.68 13.58
CA PRO A 47 -9.78 -5.39 14.05
C PRO A 47 -9.46 -5.36 15.55
N GLU A 48 -10.35 -5.91 16.38
CA GLU A 48 -10.16 -5.97 17.83
C GLU A 48 -9.03 -6.93 18.22
N PHE A 49 -8.88 -8.03 17.48
CA PHE A 49 -7.74 -8.93 17.66
C PHE A 49 -6.42 -8.20 17.39
N LEU A 50 -6.32 -7.49 16.27
CA LEU A 50 -5.12 -6.75 15.89
C LEU A 50 -4.77 -5.65 16.90
N TYR A 51 -5.77 -4.91 17.36
CA TYR A 51 -5.60 -3.93 18.44
C TYR A 51 -4.99 -4.55 19.70
N HIS A 52 -5.49 -5.72 20.13
CA HIS A 52 -4.94 -6.41 21.29
C HIS A 52 -3.55 -7.01 21.03
N LEU A 53 -3.30 -7.49 19.81
CA LEU A 53 -2.01 -8.04 19.40
C LEU A 53 -0.91 -6.98 19.51
N SER A 54 -1.12 -5.79 18.93
CA SER A 54 -0.19 -4.66 19.01
C SER A 54 0.12 -4.29 20.45
N ARG A 55 -0.91 -4.10 21.29
CA ARG A 55 -0.73 -3.71 22.70
C ARG A 55 -0.02 -4.77 23.54
N LEU A 56 -0.29 -6.05 23.32
CA LEU A 56 0.37 -7.13 24.05
C LEU A 56 1.84 -7.28 23.66
N SER A 57 2.18 -6.96 22.40
CA SER A 57 3.53 -7.06 21.86
C SER A 57 4.48 -6.00 22.44
N VAL A 58 3.95 -4.86 22.89
CA VAL A 58 4.72 -3.83 23.63
C VAL A 58 5.17 -4.31 25.01
N VAL A 59 4.31 -5.05 25.71
CA VAL A 59 4.53 -5.42 27.13
C VAL A 59 5.00 -6.87 27.31
N THR A 60 5.12 -7.62 26.23
CA THR A 60 5.57 -9.01 26.26
C THR A 60 6.82 -9.15 25.40
N PRO A 61 7.90 -9.78 25.90
CA PRO A 61 9.05 -10.10 25.05
C PRO A 61 8.63 -11.11 23.97
N VAL A 62 8.51 -10.63 22.74
CA VAL A 62 8.18 -11.44 21.56
C VAL A 62 9.43 -11.62 20.71
N GLY A 63 9.79 -12.87 20.43
CA GLY A 63 10.95 -13.18 19.58
C GLY A 63 10.75 -12.79 18.12
N CYS A 64 11.84 -12.44 17.44
CA CYS A 64 11.82 -12.03 16.02
C CYS A 64 11.08 -12.99 15.07
N PRO A 65 11.21 -14.34 15.18
CA PRO A 65 10.48 -15.26 14.28
C PRO A 65 8.95 -15.16 14.39
N VAL A 66 8.44 -14.77 15.57
CA VAL A 66 7.01 -14.56 15.78
C VAL A 66 6.55 -13.30 15.03
N TYR A 67 7.30 -12.20 15.17
CA TYR A 67 7.05 -10.98 14.40
C TYR A 67 7.10 -11.24 12.89
N GLN A 68 8.14 -11.91 12.40
CA GLN A 68 8.26 -12.26 10.97
C GLN A 68 7.01 -12.97 10.46
N THR A 69 6.54 -14.00 11.18
CA THR A 69 5.33 -14.73 10.79
C THR A 69 4.09 -13.84 10.83
N ILE A 70 3.95 -12.97 11.83
CA ILE A 70 2.83 -12.02 11.91
C ILE A 70 2.85 -11.06 10.72
N PHE A 71 4.00 -10.48 10.38
CA PHE A 71 4.14 -9.54 9.26
C PHE A 71 3.81 -10.21 7.91
N VAL A 72 4.28 -11.44 7.67
CA VAL A 72 3.88 -12.25 6.51
C VAL A 72 2.35 -12.34 6.40
N ARG A 73 1.67 -12.66 7.51
CA ARG A 73 0.21 -12.84 7.53
C ARG A 73 -0.55 -11.52 7.37
N LEU A 74 -0.06 -10.43 7.95
CA LEU A 74 -0.64 -9.09 7.77
C LEU A 74 -0.59 -8.68 6.29
N TYR A 75 0.53 -8.92 5.61
CA TYR A 75 0.65 -8.60 4.18
C TYR A 75 -0.21 -9.47 3.27
N GLN A 76 -0.28 -10.77 3.55
CA GLN A 76 -1.22 -11.64 2.85
C GLN A 76 -2.67 -11.17 3.04
N ALA A 77 -3.01 -10.70 4.24
CA ALA A 77 -4.35 -10.18 4.53
C ALA A 77 -4.68 -8.90 3.75
N MET A 78 -3.71 -8.02 3.47
CA MET A 78 -3.96 -6.81 2.67
C MET A 78 -4.45 -7.10 1.25
N SER A 79 -3.95 -8.18 0.63
CA SER A 79 -4.38 -8.58 -0.72
C SER A 79 -5.64 -9.45 -0.71
N ALA A 80 -5.90 -10.17 0.37
CA ALA A 80 -6.98 -11.15 0.46
C ALA A 80 -8.29 -10.61 1.06
N LEU A 81 -8.22 -9.55 1.88
CA LEU A 81 -9.38 -9.03 2.61
C LEU A 81 -10.07 -7.85 1.91
N PRO A 82 -11.32 -7.53 2.30
CA PRO A 82 -12.00 -6.33 1.82
C PRO A 82 -11.21 -5.05 2.09
N GLN A 83 -11.29 -4.08 1.18
CA GLN A 83 -10.49 -2.85 1.18
C GLN A 83 -10.58 -2.03 2.49
N GLU A 84 -11.75 -2.02 3.12
CA GLU A 84 -11.98 -1.38 4.42
C GLU A 84 -11.09 -1.91 5.56
N MET A 85 -10.53 -3.11 5.41
CA MET A 85 -9.60 -3.71 6.38
C MET A 85 -8.18 -3.18 6.21
N GLU A 86 -7.82 -2.65 5.04
CA GLU A 86 -6.46 -2.22 4.73
C GLU A 86 -5.91 -1.17 5.71
N PRO A 87 -6.65 -0.09 6.06
CA PRO A 87 -6.16 0.90 7.02
C PRO A 87 -5.89 0.31 8.41
N ILE A 88 -6.71 -0.67 8.82
CA ILE A 88 -6.60 -1.35 10.11
C ILE A 88 -5.35 -2.24 10.15
N ILE A 89 -5.10 -2.97 9.06
CA ILE A 89 -3.91 -3.81 8.92
C ILE A 89 -2.66 -2.92 8.92
N TRP A 90 -2.66 -1.78 8.20
CA TRP A 90 -1.53 -0.85 8.20
C TRP A 90 -1.25 -0.23 9.56
N ALA A 91 -2.28 0.20 10.29
CA ALA A 91 -2.12 0.68 11.66
C ALA A 91 -1.45 -0.39 12.54
N SER A 92 -1.86 -1.66 12.38
CA SER A 92 -1.27 -2.77 13.12
C SER A 92 0.18 -3.03 12.73
N VAL A 93 0.53 -2.96 11.45
CA VAL A 93 1.91 -3.06 10.97
C VAL A 93 2.79 -1.97 11.58
N TYR A 94 2.29 -0.74 11.66
CA TYR A 94 3.00 0.38 12.27
C TYR A 94 3.26 0.13 13.76
N ASP A 95 2.21 -0.16 14.54
CA ASP A 95 2.32 -0.41 15.98
C ASP A 95 3.24 -1.61 16.30
N LEU A 96 3.17 -2.66 15.47
CA LEU A 96 4.02 -3.84 15.64
C LEU A 96 5.46 -3.60 15.22
N THR A 97 5.71 -2.65 14.31
CA THR A 97 7.07 -2.24 13.95
C THR A 97 7.74 -1.53 15.13
N GLU A 98 7.01 -0.64 15.82
CA GLU A 98 7.54 0.07 16.99
C GLU A 98 7.85 -0.85 18.18
N SER A 99 7.16 -1.99 18.29
CA SER A 99 7.37 -2.96 19.37
C SER A 99 8.36 -4.09 19.03
N ALA A 100 8.81 -4.16 17.78
CA ALA A 100 9.76 -5.18 17.34
C ALA A 100 11.17 -4.95 17.91
N PRO A 101 11.97 -6.01 18.14
CA PRO A 101 13.37 -5.86 18.49
C PRO A 101 14.15 -5.12 17.39
N MET A 102 15.05 -4.20 17.76
CA MET A 102 15.81 -3.36 16.82
C MET A 102 16.55 -4.15 15.73
N ASP A 103 17.08 -5.33 16.05
CA ASP A 103 17.82 -6.17 15.11
C ASP A 103 16.93 -7.18 14.35
N CYS A 104 15.61 -7.05 14.46
CA CYS A 104 14.69 -7.96 13.79
C CYS A 104 14.40 -7.52 12.36
N ALA A 105 14.82 -8.31 11.38
CA ALA A 105 14.33 -8.18 10.01
C ALA A 105 12.86 -8.65 9.93
N LEU A 106 11.93 -7.72 10.15
CA LEU A 106 10.49 -7.96 10.27
C LEU A 106 9.85 -8.61 9.05
N VAL A 107 10.43 -8.40 7.88
CA VAL A 107 10.01 -9.01 6.63
C VAL A 107 11.19 -9.81 6.10
N PRO A 108 11.03 -11.13 5.86
CA PRO A 108 12.05 -11.89 5.15
C PRO A 108 12.29 -11.22 3.79
N VAL A 109 13.56 -11.00 3.41
CA VAL A 109 13.98 -10.36 2.13
C VAL A 109 13.27 -10.95 0.89
N ASN A 110 12.76 -12.18 1.01
CA ASN A 110 12.13 -12.95 -0.05
C ASN A 110 10.60 -12.74 -0.15
N GLN A 111 9.98 -11.95 0.73
CA GLN A 111 8.55 -11.64 0.66
C GLN A 111 8.34 -10.20 0.21
N GLN A 112 7.94 -10.05 -1.06
CA GLN A 112 7.60 -8.78 -1.69
C GLN A 112 6.62 -7.96 -0.85
N CYS A 113 6.84 -6.64 -0.83
CA CYS A 113 5.89 -5.68 -0.30
C CYS A 113 4.47 -5.94 -0.83
N PRO A 114 3.42 -5.73 -0.01
CA PRO A 114 2.04 -5.91 -0.43
C PRO A 114 1.76 -5.21 -1.75
N VAL A 115 1.13 -5.95 -2.65
CA VAL A 115 0.70 -5.46 -3.94
C VAL A 115 -0.82 -5.45 -3.88
N SER A 116 -1.41 -4.25 -3.91
CA SER A 116 -2.87 -4.12 -3.96
C SER A 116 -3.42 -4.81 -5.21
N SER A 117 -4.54 -5.51 -5.11
CA SER A 117 -5.18 -6.08 -6.30
C SER A 117 -5.81 -4.95 -7.14
N HIS A 118 -6.00 -5.17 -8.43
CA HIS A 118 -6.80 -4.25 -9.26
C HIS A 118 -7.70 -5.07 -10.18
N ASN A 119 -8.92 -5.35 -9.72
CA ASN A 119 -9.89 -6.07 -10.54
C ASN A 119 -10.69 -5.07 -11.37
N ALA A 120 -10.32 -4.91 -12.65
CA ALA A 120 -10.96 -3.98 -13.56
C ALA A 120 -12.48 -4.20 -13.68
N THR A 121 -12.94 -5.45 -13.69
CA THR A 121 -14.38 -5.77 -13.75
C THR A 121 -15.12 -5.27 -12.52
N ARG A 122 -14.57 -5.46 -11.32
CA ARG A 122 -15.17 -4.97 -10.07
C ARG A 122 -15.15 -3.46 -9.99
N ILE A 123 -14.01 -2.85 -10.32
CA ILE A 123 -13.83 -1.39 -10.24
C ILE A 123 -14.73 -0.69 -11.25
N CYS A 124 -14.82 -1.20 -12.47
CA CYS A 124 -15.57 -0.57 -13.55
C CYS A 124 -17.04 -1.00 -13.65
N ALA A 125 -17.53 -1.79 -12.69
CA ALA A 125 -18.94 -2.11 -12.59
C ALA A 125 -19.78 -0.81 -12.50
N SER A 126 -20.71 -0.65 -13.45
CA SER A 126 -21.63 0.48 -13.53
C SER A 126 -20.96 1.86 -13.68
N VAL A 127 -19.74 1.93 -14.24
CA VAL A 127 -19.07 3.20 -14.52
C VAL A 127 -19.29 3.61 -15.97
N ASP A 128 -19.98 4.72 -16.20
CA ASP A 128 -20.07 5.34 -17.53
C ASP A 128 -18.91 6.30 -17.75
N SER A 129 -18.06 5.98 -18.74
CA SER A 129 -16.91 6.78 -19.16
C SER A 129 -17.04 7.27 -20.61
N SER A 130 -18.24 7.20 -21.20
CA SER A 130 -18.50 7.56 -22.61
C SER A 130 -18.18 9.03 -22.91
N SER A 131 -18.66 9.97 -22.09
CA SER A 131 -18.38 11.40 -22.23
C SER A 131 -16.89 11.73 -22.10
N LEU A 132 -16.17 10.99 -21.25
CA LEU A 132 -14.72 11.12 -21.12
C LEU A 132 -14.02 10.60 -22.38
N GLN A 133 -14.46 9.43 -22.89
CA GLN A 133 -13.88 8.86 -24.10
C GLN A 133 -14.05 9.81 -25.29
N GLN A 134 -15.23 10.41 -25.45
CA GLN A 134 -15.46 11.43 -26.48
C GLN A 134 -14.52 12.64 -26.34
N LEU A 135 -14.25 13.10 -25.12
CA LEU A 135 -13.31 14.20 -24.88
C LEU A 135 -11.86 13.82 -25.24
N LEU A 136 -11.45 12.59 -24.92
CA LEU A 136 -10.13 12.08 -25.27
C LEU A 136 -9.98 11.93 -26.79
N ASP A 137 -11.02 11.43 -27.46
CA ASP A 137 -11.05 11.20 -28.91
C ASP A 137 -11.11 12.53 -29.71
N SER A 138 -11.71 13.58 -29.16
CA SER A 138 -11.89 14.88 -29.84
C SER A 138 -10.65 15.79 -29.85
N GLY A 139 -9.58 15.39 -29.13
CA GLY A 139 -8.46 16.28 -28.84
C GLY A 139 -8.73 17.14 -27.60
N ILE A 140 -7.76 17.15 -26.69
CA ILE A 140 -7.97 17.55 -25.28
C ILE A 140 -7.88 19.06 -25.10
N SER A 141 -8.95 19.67 -24.58
CA SER A 141 -8.87 20.95 -23.85
C SER A 141 -8.53 20.66 -22.38
N THR A 142 -7.33 21.01 -21.95
CA THR A 142 -6.79 20.73 -20.59
C THR A 142 -7.73 21.15 -19.46
N GLY A 143 -8.55 22.18 -19.66
CA GLY A 143 -9.50 22.71 -18.67
C GLY A 143 -10.62 21.75 -18.25
N ARG A 144 -10.99 20.75 -19.07
CA ARG A 144 -12.10 19.81 -18.75
C ARG A 144 -11.64 18.48 -18.17
N LEU A 145 -10.33 18.24 -18.12
CA LEU A 145 -9.77 16.99 -17.62
C LEU A 145 -10.16 16.75 -16.14
N CYS A 146 -10.26 17.82 -15.36
CA CYS A 146 -10.58 17.75 -13.95
C CYS A 146 -12.07 17.50 -13.66
N ASP A 147 -12.95 17.52 -14.67
CA ASP A 147 -14.39 17.30 -14.48
C ASP A 147 -14.72 15.82 -14.20
N PHE A 148 -13.84 14.90 -14.60
CA PHE A 148 -14.09 13.46 -14.55
C PHE A 148 -13.40 12.82 -13.36
N SER A 149 -14.02 11.80 -12.77
CA SER A 149 -13.44 11.07 -11.63
C SER A 149 -12.27 10.18 -12.04
N ILE A 150 -11.34 9.90 -11.10
CA ILE A 150 -10.26 8.92 -11.32
C ILE A 150 -10.83 7.55 -11.70
N LYS A 151 -11.99 7.18 -11.16
CA LYS A 151 -12.69 5.94 -11.51
C LYS A 151 -13.10 5.90 -12.99
N GLN A 152 -13.56 7.02 -13.56
CA GLN A 152 -13.86 7.11 -14.99
C GLN A 152 -12.60 7.01 -15.84
N TYR A 153 -11.50 7.67 -15.46
CA TYR A 153 -10.21 7.50 -16.13
C TYR A 153 -9.70 6.05 -16.06
N ALA A 154 -9.81 5.40 -14.90
CA ALA A 154 -9.44 4.00 -14.74
C ALA A 154 -10.28 3.06 -15.64
N CYS A 155 -11.50 3.47 -15.98
CA CYS A 155 -12.45 2.69 -16.76
C CYS A 155 -12.55 3.09 -18.24
N SER A 156 -11.72 4.01 -18.72
CA SER A 156 -11.61 4.38 -20.15
C SER A 156 -10.35 3.77 -20.81
N GLN A 157 -10.12 4.02 -22.10
CA GLN A 157 -8.99 3.42 -22.84
C GLN A 157 -7.66 4.18 -22.69
N LEU A 158 -7.68 5.48 -22.36
CA LEU A 158 -6.51 6.35 -22.15
C LEU A 158 -5.43 6.34 -23.26
N LYS A 159 -5.76 5.91 -24.48
CA LYS A 159 -4.80 5.70 -25.57
C LYS A 159 -4.00 6.95 -25.93
N ASP A 160 -4.67 8.11 -25.94
CA ASP A 160 -4.09 9.39 -26.36
C ASP A 160 -3.78 10.31 -25.15
N LEU A 161 -3.70 9.74 -23.95
CA LEU A 161 -3.33 10.50 -22.76
C LEU A 161 -1.83 10.85 -22.77
N THR A 162 -1.50 12.13 -22.86
CA THR A 162 -0.12 12.62 -22.77
C THR A 162 0.36 12.81 -21.33
N ALA A 163 1.67 13.02 -21.15
CA ALA A 163 2.24 13.33 -19.85
C ALA A 163 1.71 14.65 -19.27
N GLU A 164 1.49 15.67 -20.09
CA GLU A 164 0.93 16.97 -19.69
C GLU A 164 -0.52 16.85 -19.22
N ASN A 165 -1.30 16.01 -19.88
CA ASN A 165 -2.67 15.70 -19.46
C ASN A 165 -2.66 15.00 -18.09
N LEU A 166 -1.77 14.02 -17.90
CA LEU A 166 -1.63 13.34 -16.62
C LEU A 166 -1.15 14.28 -15.50
N VAL A 167 -0.23 15.21 -15.77
CA VAL A 167 0.17 16.26 -14.80
C VAL A 167 -1.04 17.10 -14.39
N THR A 168 -1.84 17.55 -15.36
CA THR A 168 -3.05 18.34 -15.10
C THR A 168 -4.04 17.57 -14.23
N LEU A 169 -4.26 16.29 -14.54
CA LEU A 169 -5.12 15.40 -13.76
C LEU A 169 -4.62 15.19 -12.34
N LEU A 170 -3.34 14.90 -12.16
CA LEU A 170 -2.76 14.67 -10.84
C LEU A 170 -2.90 15.90 -9.95
N LYS A 171 -2.71 17.11 -10.49
CA LYS A 171 -2.89 18.35 -9.72
C LYS A 171 -4.29 18.48 -9.14
N CYS A 172 -5.33 18.34 -9.96
CA CYS A 172 -6.69 18.51 -9.44
C CYS A 172 -7.15 17.32 -8.60
N LYS A 173 -6.82 16.09 -9.01
CA LYS A 173 -7.33 14.89 -8.33
C LYS A 173 -6.63 14.54 -7.03
N LEU A 174 -5.38 14.96 -6.85
CA LEU A 174 -4.69 14.76 -5.58
C LEU A 174 -5.08 15.81 -4.53
N SER A 175 -5.45 17.02 -4.96
CA SER A 175 -5.90 18.11 -4.08
C SER A 175 -7.41 18.08 -3.77
N GLU A 176 -8.19 17.27 -4.50
CA GLU A 176 -9.60 17.06 -4.19
C GLU A 176 -9.79 16.38 -2.82
N ASN A 177 -10.88 16.73 -2.13
CA ASN A 177 -11.27 16.08 -0.87
C ASN A 177 -11.76 14.63 -1.06
N ASN A 178 -12.03 14.22 -2.30
CA ASN A 178 -12.47 12.87 -2.62
C ASN A 178 -11.28 11.91 -2.55
N THR A 179 -11.40 10.86 -1.75
CA THR A 179 -10.42 9.77 -1.72
C THR A 179 -10.91 8.62 -2.59
N TYR A 180 -10.04 8.09 -3.43
CA TYR A 180 -10.29 6.90 -4.24
C TYR A 180 -9.55 5.71 -3.62
N SER A 181 -10.05 4.50 -3.85
CA SER A 181 -9.34 3.31 -3.36
C SER A 181 -7.97 3.14 -3.99
N LYS A 182 -7.05 2.46 -3.28
CA LYS A 182 -5.76 2.05 -3.87
C LYS A 182 -5.95 1.20 -5.12
N GLU A 183 -6.96 0.33 -5.18
CA GLU A 183 -7.20 -0.47 -6.38
C GLU A 183 -7.62 0.41 -7.57
N THR A 184 -8.37 1.49 -7.33
CA THR A 184 -8.79 2.43 -8.37
C THR A 184 -7.60 3.23 -8.89
N TRP A 185 -6.78 3.79 -7.98
CA TRP A 185 -5.53 4.45 -8.33
C TRP A 185 -4.59 3.52 -9.09
N LYS A 186 -4.50 2.27 -8.67
CA LYS A 186 -3.66 1.27 -9.32
C LYS A 186 -4.12 0.92 -10.71
N LEU A 187 -5.42 0.71 -10.92
CA LEU A 187 -5.96 0.48 -12.25
C LEU A 187 -5.67 1.67 -13.17
N PHE A 188 -5.91 2.89 -12.68
CA PHE A 188 -5.62 4.13 -13.41
C PHE A 188 -4.14 4.24 -13.79
N PHE A 189 -3.22 4.16 -12.82
CA PHE A 189 -1.79 4.27 -13.07
C PHE A 189 -1.23 3.14 -13.92
N THR A 190 -1.80 1.93 -13.83
CA THR A 190 -1.41 0.81 -14.69
C THR A 190 -1.78 1.11 -16.15
N LYS A 191 -2.97 1.68 -16.42
CA LYS A 191 -3.36 2.10 -17.77
C LYS A 191 -2.55 3.29 -18.27
N ALA A 192 -2.27 4.27 -17.41
CA ALA A 192 -1.46 5.44 -17.74
C ALA A 192 0.06 5.18 -17.68
N SER A 193 0.50 3.93 -17.50
CA SER A 193 1.88 3.56 -17.21
C SER A 193 2.88 4.03 -18.28
N ALA A 194 2.46 4.13 -19.54
CA ALA A 194 3.32 4.58 -20.63
C ALA A 194 3.81 6.03 -20.45
N VAL A 195 3.01 6.90 -19.82
CA VAL A 195 3.31 8.33 -19.65
C VAL A 195 3.59 8.74 -18.21
N LEU A 196 3.40 7.82 -17.24
CA LEU A 196 3.52 8.10 -15.82
C LEU A 196 4.90 8.67 -15.43
N ASP A 197 5.99 8.06 -15.89
CA ASP A 197 7.34 8.46 -15.46
C ASP A 197 7.68 9.87 -15.94
N GLN A 198 7.29 10.19 -17.18
CA GLN A 198 7.46 11.53 -17.75
C GLN A 198 6.59 12.55 -17.01
N ALA A 199 5.34 12.20 -16.70
CA ALA A 199 4.44 13.07 -15.94
C ALA A 199 4.97 13.35 -14.53
N LEU A 200 5.54 12.36 -13.84
CA LEU A 200 6.15 12.54 -12.53
C LEU A 200 7.36 13.48 -12.58
N VAL A 201 8.19 13.40 -13.62
CA VAL A 201 9.30 14.35 -13.84
C VAL A 201 8.75 15.76 -14.05
N LEU A 202 7.78 15.94 -14.95
CA LEU A 202 7.17 17.24 -15.23
C LEU A 202 6.50 17.85 -13.98
N LEU A 203 5.85 17.01 -13.16
CA LEU A 203 5.24 17.43 -11.92
C LEU A 203 6.30 17.84 -10.90
N SER A 204 7.39 17.08 -10.74
CA SER A 204 8.46 17.34 -9.78
C SER A 204 9.24 18.65 -10.01
N ASN A 205 9.26 19.15 -11.25
CA ASN A 205 9.90 20.40 -11.61
C ASN A 205 9.10 21.63 -11.15
N GLN A 206 7.92 21.44 -10.57
CA GLN A 206 7.07 22.52 -10.09
C GLN A 206 7.31 22.78 -8.60
N SER A 207 7.20 24.05 -8.22
CA SER A 207 7.64 24.53 -6.90
C SER A 207 6.70 24.20 -5.74
N GLU A 208 5.45 23.84 -6.04
CA GLU A 208 4.41 23.67 -5.01
C GLU A 208 4.23 22.19 -4.64
N PRO A 209 4.28 21.85 -3.34
CA PRO A 209 3.98 20.50 -2.88
C PRO A 209 2.53 20.16 -3.18
N VAL A 210 2.29 18.91 -3.59
CA VAL A 210 0.93 18.41 -3.76
C VAL A 210 0.42 17.98 -2.39
N ILE A 211 -0.55 18.71 -1.86
CA ILE A 211 -1.15 18.43 -0.56
C ILE A 211 -2.62 18.06 -0.80
N GLY A 212 -3.01 16.91 -0.24
CA GLY A 212 -4.40 16.46 -0.27
C GLY A 212 -4.53 15.03 0.25
N PRO A 213 -5.77 14.60 0.55
CA PRO A 213 -6.02 13.35 1.26
C PRO A 213 -5.68 12.10 0.44
N ALA A 214 -5.58 12.22 -0.89
CA ALA A 214 -5.26 11.11 -1.79
C ALA A 214 -3.75 10.95 -2.08
N VAL A 215 -2.89 11.87 -1.65
CA VAL A 215 -1.47 11.90 -2.03
C VAL A 215 -0.71 10.66 -1.53
N SER A 216 -0.94 10.27 -0.27
CA SER A 216 -0.29 9.08 0.31
C SER A 216 -0.72 7.79 -0.39
N GLN A 217 -2.00 7.64 -0.73
CA GLN A 217 -2.52 6.49 -1.46
C GLN A 217 -1.95 6.41 -2.89
N ALA A 218 -1.86 7.55 -3.58
CA ALA A 218 -1.25 7.61 -4.91
C ALA A 218 0.24 7.25 -4.85
N LEU A 219 0.98 7.77 -3.85
CA LEU A 219 2.39 7.45 -3.64
C LEU A 219 2.59 5.96 -3.35
N ASP A 220 1.78 5.35 -2.47
CA ASP A 220 1.83 3.92 -2.19
C ASP A 220 1.71 3.10 -3.48
N VAL A 221 0.71 3.41 -4.31
CA VAL A 221 0.49 2.72 -5.58
C VAL A 221 1.64 2.92 -6.56
N ILE A 222 2.17 4.14 -6.69
CA ILE A 222 3.36 4.41 -7.51
C ILE A 222 4.55 3.56 -7.00
N GLY A 223 4.72 3.48 -5.68
CA GLY A 223 5.67 2.58 -5.03
C GLY A 223 5.50 1.14 -5.50
N GLU A 224 4.28 0.60 -5.44
CA GLU A 224 3.99 -0.77 -5.86
C GLU A 224 4.29 -1.05 -7.34
N ILE A 225 3.90 -0.14 -8.24
CA ILE A 225 4.02 -0.38 -9.69
C ILE A 225 5.38 0.02 -10.27
N ARG A 226 6.19 0.77 -9.53
CA ARG A 226 7.52 1.25 -9.95
C ARG A 226 8.63 0.90 -8.96
N VAL A 227 8.67 1.57 -7.81
CA VAL A 227 9.80 1.53 -6.85
C VAL A 227 10.05 0.11 -6.35
N ASN A 228 8.99 -0.61 -6.01
CA ASN A 228 9.06 -1.95 -5.43
C ASN A 228 9.53 -3.01 -6.43
N ARG A 229 9.55 -2.66 -7.73
CA ARG A 229 9.95 -3.51 -8.85
C ARG A 229 11.36 -3.22 -9.36
N LEU A 230 12.08 -2.27 -8.76
CA LEU A 230 13.49 -2.03 -9.04
C LEU A 230 14.31 -3.28 -8.70
N THR A 231 15.29 -3.60 -9.55
CA THR A 231 16.21 -4.71 -9.31
C THR A 231 17.22 -4.35 -8.21
N GLU A 232 17.89 -5.35 -7.64
CA GLU A 232 18.97 -5.15 -6.66
C GLU A 232 20.07 -4.21 -7.19
N ASP A 233 20.45 -4.35 -8.46
CA ASP A 233 21.44 -3.47 -9.10
C ASP A 233 20.94 -2.02 -9.18
N GLN A 234 19.67 -1.83 -9.53
CA GLN A 234 19.05 -0.50 -9.58
C GLN A 234 18.89 0.13 -8.19
N LEU A 235 18.67 -0.68 -7.15
CA LEU A 235 18.58 -0.22 -5.77
C LEU A 235 19.93 0.26 -5.22
N ARG A 236 21.03 -0.25 -5.77
CA ARG A 236 22.40 0.14 -5.41
C ARG A 236 22.95 1.31 -6.25
N ASP A 237 22.28 1.64 -7.35
CA ASP A 237 22.66 2.76 -8.22
C ASP A 237 22.11 4.10 -7.68
N SER A 238 23.01 4.94 -7.17
CA SER A 238 22.68 6.26 -6.62
C SER A 238 22.06 7.22 -7.65
N VAL A 239 22.37 7.09 -8.93
CA VAL A 239 21.77 7.89 -10.01
C VAL A 239 20.33 7.46 -10.22
N VAL A 240 20.04 6.16 -10.18
CA VAL A 240 18.68 5.64 -10.32
C VAL A 240 17.82 6.04 -9.12
N ILE A 241 18.33 5.89 -7.90
CA ILE A 241 17.61 6.26 -6.68
C ILE A 241 17.36 7.76 -6.61
N ARG A 242 18.36 8.59 -6.92
CA ARG A 242 18.18 10.06 -7.00
C ARG A 242 17.10 10.46 -8.01
N LYS A 243 17.06 9.82 -9.18
CA LYS A 243 16.00 10.08 -10.20
C LYS A 243 14.59 9.78 -9.65
N TRP A 244 14.45 8.77 -8.80
CA TRP A 244 13.17 8.44 -8.18
C TRP A 244 12.83 9.36 -7.01
N PHE A 245 13.69 9.46 -6.00
CA PHE A 245 13.33 10.09 -4.72
C PHE A 245 13.51 11.61 -4.74
N SER A 246 14.66 12.10 -5.22
CA SER A 246 14.91 13.54 -5.35
C SER A 246 14.34 14.14 -6.65
N GLY A 247 13.98 13.29 -7.61
CA GLY A 247 13.27 13.64 -8.85
C GLY A 247 11.78 13.34 -8.79
N ARG A 248 11.36 12.24 -9.42
CA ARG A 248 9.96 11.87 -9.72
C ARG A 248 9.01 11.95 -8.53
N LEU A 249 9.44 11.51 -7.35
CA LEU A 249 8.59 11.38 -6.16
C LEU A 249 8.70 12.55 -5.20
N ARG A 250 9.59 13.51 -5.46
CA ARG A 250 9.94 14.60 -4.53
C ARG A 250 8.73 15.29 -3.90
N LEU A 251 7.69 15.59 -4.70
CA LEU A 251 6.49 16.28 -4.22
C LEU A 251 5.51 15.39 -3.43
N PHE A 252 5.66 14.08 -3.53
CA PHE A 252 4.83 13.10 -2.81
C PHE A 252 5.44 12.69 -1.48
N LEU A 253 6.78 12.71 -1.35
CA LEU A 253 7.50 12.23 -0.17
C LEU A 253 7.04 12.84 1.17
N PRO A 254 6.66 14.13 1.27
CA PRO A 254 6.11 14.67 2.53
C PRO A 254 4.84 13.95 3.01
N SER A 255 4.12 13.28 2.11
CA SER A 255 2.92 12.50 2.41
C SER A 255 3.18 10.99 2.41
N ALA A 256 4.45 10.55 2.53
CA ALA A 256 4.79 9.13 2.57
C ALA A 256 4.04 8.41 3.69
N SER A 257 3.32 7.36 3.33
CA SER A 257 2.65 6.53 4.32
C SER A 257 3.66 5.67 5.08
N GLY A 258 3.30 5.23 6.28
CA GLY A 258 4.08 4.23 7.00
C GLY A 258 4.28 2.95 6.19
N GLY A 259 3.34 2.60 5.32
CA GLY A 259 3.46 1.42 4.46
C GLY A 259 4.45 1.58 3.33
N PHE A 260 4.51 2.75 2.70
CA PHE A 260 5.54 3.09 1.72
C PHE A 260 6.94 3.04 2.36
N LEU A 261 7.10 3.69 3.52
CA LEU A 261 8.38 3.75 4.23
C LEU A 261 8.84 2.38 4.72
N HIS A 262 7.91 1.58 5.26
CA HIS A 262 8.20 0.22 5.67
C HIS A 262 8.63 -0.63 4.48
N CYS A 263 7.91 -0.56 3.35
CA CYS A 263 8.32 -1.29 2.16
C CYS A 263 9.72 -0.87 1.69
N LEU A 264 10.02 0.43 1.73
CA LEU A 264 11.33 0.94 1.35
C LEU A 264 12.44 0.44 2.28
N SER A 265 12.19 0.35 3.59
CA SER A 265 13.19 -0.12 4.57
C SER A 265 13.57 -1.59 4.38
N THR A 266 12.71 -2.38 3.74
CA THR A 266 13.03 -3.78 3.38
C THR A 266 13.90 -3.92 2.13
N LYS A 267 14.16 -2.82 1.41
CA LYS A 267 14.99 -2.83 0.20
C LYS A 267 16.47 -2.75 0.54
N ASN A 268 17.30 -3.39 -0.27
CA ASN A 268 18.74 -3.45 -0.12
C ASN A 268 19.44 -2.16 -0.61
N LEU A 269 19.06 -1.03 -0.02
CA LEU A 269 19.65 0.27 -0.31
C LEU A 269 21.03 0.34 0.34
N SER A 270 22.03 0.79 -0.42
CA SER A 270 23.32 1.21 0.13
C SER A 270 23.20 2.50 0.96
N CYS A 271 24.17 2.79 1.83
CA CYS A 271 24.22 4.06 2.56
C CYS A 271 24.18 5.27 1.61
N ASP A 272 24.92 5.22 0.50
CA ASP A 272 24.97 6.31 -0.49
C ASP A 272 23.62 6.54 -1.16
N THR A 273 22.89 5.47 -1.45
CA THR A 273 21.53 5.55 -2.02
C THR A 273 20.50 6.01 -1.01
N TYR A 274 20.65 5.68 0.27
CA TYR A 274 19.74 6.12 1.34
C TYR A 274 19.79 7.63 1.57
N GLN A 275 20.92 8.28 1.26
CA GLN A 275 21.12 9.72 1.41
C GLN A 275 20.59 10.56 0.24
N GLN A 276 20.03 9.95 -0.81
CA GLN A 276 19.55 10.65 -2.01
C GLN A 276 18.10 11.13 -1.89
#